data_AF-A0A4R2M8R8-F1
#
_entry.id   AF-A0A4R2M8R8-F1
#
_cell.length_a   1.000
_cell.length_b   1.000
_cell.length_c   1.000
_cell.angle_alpha   90.00
_cell.angle_beta   90.00
_cell.angle_gamma   90.00
#
_symmetry.space_group_name_H-M   'P 1'
#
loop_
_entity.id
_entity.type
_entity.pdbx_description
1 polymer ?
#
loop_
_entity_poly.entity_id
_entity_poly.type
_entity_poly.pdbx_seq_one_letter_code
_entity_poly.pdbx_strand_id
1 'polypeptide(L)'
;MTRALLCAAVLAVAAPAASAAAPAYDIEDFSTAALIDKPTVMAAWKEALPTERLAKLYPKAKWGFLSQVEGGVVDGKLCVVTARVTLLPKTTPTRRFVWEPAKSSTVFDGRPVTTPAECGALAQERLKDALRSLVSSLVKN
;
A
#
# COMPACT_ATOMS: atom_id res chain seq x y z
N MET A 1 -20.78 37.81 -58.72
CA MET A 1 -20.09 36.63 -58.16
C MET A 1 -20.31 36.64 -56.66
N THR A 2 -21.03 35.63 -56.19
CA THR A 2 -21.86 35.66 -54.99
C THR A 2 -21.10 35.12 -53.78
N ARG A 3 -21.25 35.82 -52.65
CA ARG A 3 -20.78 35.48 -51.30
C ARG A 3 -21.14 34.04 -50.90
N ALA A 4 -20.19 33.30 -50.34
CA ALA A 4 -20.44 32.24 -49.36
C ALA A 4 -19.15 31.97 -48.56
N LEU A 5 -19.00 32.66 -47.44
CA LEU A 5 -17.95 32.42 -46.44
C LEU A 5 -18.65 32.46 -45.09
N LEU A 6 -19.12 31.30 -44.62
CA LEU A 6 -19.69 31.13 -43.28
C LEU A 6 -19.67 29.68 -42.85
N CYS A 7 -19.38 29.49 -41.56
CA CYS A 7 -19.52 28.28 -40.75
C CYS A 7 -18.34 27.30 -40.69
N ALA A 8 -17.17 27.79 -40.24
CA ALA A 8 -16.30 26.96 -39.42
C ALA A 8 -16.85 26.96 -37.98
N ALA A 9 -17.74 26.01 -37.69
CA ALA A 9 -18.24 25.79 -36.34
C ALA A 9 -17.09 25.26 -35.47
N VAL A 10 -16.59 26.12 -34.58
CA VAL A 10 -15.63 25.78 -33.54
C VAL A 10 -16.34 24.84 -32.56
N LEU A 11 -16.12 23.53 -32.70
CA LEU A 11 -16.43 22.56 -31.64
C LEU A 11 -15.48 22.81 -30.47
N ALA A 12 -15.85 23.74 -29.60
CA ALA A 12 -15.30 23.82 -28.25
C ALA A 12 -15.86 22.63 -27.44
N VAL A 13 -15.27 21.45 -27.62
CA VAL A 13 -15.45 20.34 -26.70
C VAL A 13 -14.85 20.77 -25.37
N ALA A 14 -15.71 21.00 -24.38
CA ALA A 14 -15.32 21.16 -22.99
C ALA A 14 -14.58 19.88 -22.56
N ALA A 15 -13.25 19.93 -22.56
CA ALA A 15 -12.45 18.88 -21.96
C ALA A 15 -12.77 18.85 -20.45
N PRO A 16 -13.18 17.71 -19.88
CA PRO A 16 -13.30 17.62 -18.43
C PRO A 16 -11.93 17.94 -17.83
N ALA A 17 -11.91 18.88 -16.88
CA ALA A 17 -10.73 19.15 -16.09
C ALA A 17 -10.35 17.84 -15.38
N ALA A 18 -9.32 17.17 -15.88
CA ALA A 18 -8.74 16.01 -15.24
C ALA A 18 -8.18 16.46 -13.88
N SER A 19 -8.97 16.28 -12.83
CA SER A 19 -8.48 16.45 -11.47
C SER A 19 -7.41 15.38 -11.24
N ALA A 20 -6.15 15.81 -11.18
CA ALA A 20 -5.05 14.92 -10.86
C ALA A 20 -5.30 14.31 -9.47
N ALA A 21 -5.44 12.98 -9.42
CA ALA A 21 -5.62 12.27 -8.17
C ALA A 21 -4.52 12.67 -7.18
N ALA A 22 -4.90 12.90 -5.92
CA ALA A 22 -3.93 13.25 -4.88
C ALA A 22 -2.82 12.19 -4.85
N PRO A 23 -1.53 12.59 -4.79
CA PRO A 23 -0.42 11.65 -4.90
C PRO A 23 -0.55 10.58 -3.81
N ALA A 24 -0.39 9.30 -4.14
CA ALA A 24 -0.38 8.22 -3.16
C ALA A 24 1.01 8.07 -2.55
N TYR A 25 1.12 7.35 -1.44
CA TYR A 25 2.44 6.86 -1.01
C TYR A 25 2.87 5.73 -1.94
N ASP A 26 4.15 5.71 -2.30
CA ASP A 26 4.75 4.51 -2.89
C ASP A 26 4.84 3.42 -1.83
N ILE A 27 4.47 2.20 -2.21
CA ILE A 27 4.46 1.01 -1.36
C ILE A 27 5.13 -0.13 -2.11
N GLU A 28 6.17 -0.70 -1.52
CA GLU A 28 6.77 -1.95 -2.02
C GLU A 28 6.22 -3.15 -1.24
N ASP A 29 5.99 -4.25 -1.95
CA ASP A 29 5.47 -5.47 -1.36
C ASP A 29 6.34 -6.65 -1.75
N PHE A 30 6.87 -7.32 -0.73
CA PHE A 30 7.71 -8.53 -0.82
C PHE A 30 7.01 -9.75 -0.20
N SER A 31 5.68 -9.70 -0.11
CA SER A 31 4.91 -10.80 0.46
C SER A 31 4.96 -12.05 -0.41
N THR A 32 4.93 -13.21 0.24
CA THR A 32 4.91 -14.51 -0.44
C THR A 32 3.56 -14.71 -1.11
N ALA A 33 3.53 -14.75 -2.44
CA ALA A 33 2.30 -14.84 -3.23
C ALA A 33 1.48 -16.12 -2.97
N ALA A 34 2.11 -17.19 -2.49
CA ALA A 34 1.41 -18.41 -2.09
C ALA A 34 0.58 -18.24 -0.80
N LEU A 35 0.85 -17.20 -0.02
CA LEU A 35 0.21 -16.92 1.26
C LEU A 35 -0.78 -15.76 1.18
N ILE A 36 -0.42 -14.69 0.46
CA ILE A 36 -1.27 -13.52 0.25
C ILE A 36 -0.94 -12.86 -1.09
N ASP A 37 -1.98 -12.50 -1.85
CA ASP A 37 -1.83 -11.83 -3.14
C ASP A 37 -1.61 -10.32 -2.96
N LYS A 38 -0.84 -9.73 -3.88
CA LYS A 38 -0.52 -8.29 -3.86
C LYS A 38 -1.76 -7.38 -3.84
N PRO A 39 -2.82 -7.62 -4.63
CA PRO A 39 -4.06 -6.84 -4.52
C PRO A 39 -4.63 -6.80 -3.09
N THR A 40 -4.69 -7.94 -2.39
CA THR A 40 -5.14 -8.01 -1.00
C THR A 40 -4.25 -7.18 -0.06
N VAL A 41 -2.92 -7.23 -0.25
CA VAL A 41 -1.97 -6.43 0.53
C VAL A 41 -2.19 -4.92 0.29
N MET A 42 -2.32 -4.50 -0.97
CA MET A 42 -2.54 -3.08 -1.32
C MET A 42 -3.90 -2.57 -0.81
N ALA A 43 -4.93 -3.41 -0.80
CA ALA A 43 -6.22 -3.08 -0.21
C ALA A 43 -6.10 -2.83 1.30
N ALA A 44 -5.34 -3.68 2.02
CA ALA A 44 -5.09 -3.50 3.45
C ALA A 44 -4.34 -2.20 3.75
N TRP A 45 -3.34 -1.84 2.94
CA TRP A 45 -2.67 -0.53 3.05
C TRP A 45 -3.61 0.64 2.84
N LYS A 46 -4.47 0.56 1.81
CA LYS A 46 -5.46 1.61 1.52
C LYS A 46 -6.45 1.80 2.68
N GLU A 47 -6.88 0.71 3.31
CA GLU A 47 -7.74 0.73 4.49
C GLU A 47 -7.01 1.36 5.71
N ALA A 48 -5.72 1.06 5.88
CA ALA A 48 -4.97 1.42 7.09
C ALA A 48 -4.44 2.86 7.11
N LEU A 49 -4.16 3.50 5.98
CA LEU A 49 -3.43 4.78 5.94
C LEU A 49 -4.36 6.01 6.09
N PRO A 50 -4.31 6.76 7.21
CA PRO A 50 -5.03 8.03 7.35
C PRO A 50 -4.30 9.12 6.55
N THR A 51 -4.81 9.42 5.35
CA THR A 51 -4.09 10.18 4.32
C THR A 51 -3.67 11.59 4.73
N GLU A 52 -4.47 12.32 5.50
CA GLU A 52 -4.22 13.73 5.80
C GLU A 52 -3.17 13.96 6.89
N ARG A 53 -3.38 13.42 8.10
CA ARG A 53 -2.44 13.58 9.22
C ARG A 53 -1.07 12.97 8.88
N LEU A 54 -1.07 11.82 8.22
CA LEU A 54 0.15 11.15 7.84
C LEU A 54 0.94 11.96 6.79
N ALA A 55 0.27 12.56 5.80
CA ALA A 55 0.93 13.38 4.79
C ALA A 55 1.59 14.64 5.38
N LYS A 56 1.05 15.19 6.46
CA LYS A 56 1.65 16.33 7.19
C LYS A 56 2.93 15.94 7.93
N LEU A 57 2.93 14.78 8.61
CA LEU A 57 4.08 14.31 9.39
C LEU A 57 5.17 13.66 8.51
N TYR A 58 4.74 12.93 7.48
CA TYR A 58 5.58 12.14 6.60
C TYR A 58 5.28 12.46 5.13
N PRO A 59 5.85 13.54 4.56
CA PRO A 59 5.59 13.92 3.18
C PRO A 59 5.93 12.80 2.18
N LYS A 60 5.00 12.51 1.24
CA LYS A 60 5.09 11.39 0.27
C LYS A 60 6.34 11.40 -0.62
N ALA A 61 6.90 12.59 -0.86
CA ALA A 61 8.14 12.75 -1.62
C ALA A 61 9.40 12.26 -0.87
N LYS A 62 9.34 12.21 0.47
CA LYS A 62 10.44 11.82 1.37
C LYS A 62 10.23 10.46 2.01
N TRP A 63 9.03 9.92 1.92
CA TRP A 63 8.61 8.73 2.67
C TRP A 63 7.75 7.80 1.82
N GLY A 64 7.81 6.52 2.12
CA GLY A 64 6.86 5.52 1.62
C GLY A 64 6.89 4.30 2.53
N PHE A 65 6.28 3.21 2.07
CA PHE A 65 6.08 2.04 2.90
C PHE A 65 6.57 0.78 2.23
N LEU A 66 6.79 -0.24 3.06
CA LEU A 66 7.04 -1.59 2.62
C LEU A 66 6.24 -2.58 3.46
N SER A 67 5.77 -3.64 2.82
CA SER A 67 5.21 -4.82 3.47
C SER A 67 5.94 -6.09 3.04
N GLN A 68 5.99 -7.04 3.96
CA GLN A 68 6.52 -8.38 3.74
C GLN A 68 5.75 -9.35 4.64
N VAL A 69 4.93 -10.20 4.02
CA VAL A 69 4.25 -11.31 4.70
C VAL A 69 4.86 -12.63 4.27
N GLU A 70 5.44 -13.34 5.23
CA GLU A 70 6.16 -14.60 5.03
C GLU A 70 5.60 -15.71 5.92
N GLY A 71 5.92 -16.94 5.55
CA GLY A 71 5.54 -18.13 6.29
C GLY A 71 4.84 -19.15 5.39
N GLY A 72 4.00 -19.98 5.99
CA GLY A 72 3.28 -21.03 5.30
C GLY A 72 2.84 -22.17 6.22
N VAL A 73 2.30 -23.22 5.61
CA VAL A 73 1.87 -24.42 6.32
C VAL A 73 3.06 -25.38 6.46
N VAL A 74 3.38 -25.73 7.71
CA VAL A 74 4.37 -26.72 8.11
C VAL A 74 3.66 -28.04 8.38
N ASP A 75 4.19 -29.13 7.83
CA ASP A 75 3.69 -30.51 7.97
C ASP A 75 2.19 -30.70 7.68
N GLY A 76 1.61 -29.81 6.88
CA GLY A 76 0.18 -29.81 6.55
C GLY A 76 -0.76 -29.49 7.71
N LYS A 77 -0.24 -29.09 8.89
CA LYS A 77 -1.03 -28.99 10.12
C LYS A 77 -0.85 -27.69 10.90
N LEU A 78 0.27 -26.99 10.72
CA LEU A 78 0.58 -25.77 11.46
C LEU A 78 0.84 -24.65 10.47
N CYS A 79 0.06 -23.57 10.53
CA CYS A 79 0.40 -22.35 9.81
C CYS A 79 1.29 -21.48 10.69
N VAL A 80 2.40 -20.99 10.14
CA VAL A 80 3.26 -19.98 10.77
C VAL A 80 3.29 -18.77 9.85
N VAL A 81 3.05 -17.58 10.40
CA VAL A 81 3.08 -16.33 9.63
C VAL A 81 3.86 -15.25 10.36
N THR A 82 4.67 -14.53 9.60
CA THR A 82 5.28 -13.26 10.01
C THR A 82 4.82 -12.16 9.07
N ALA A 83 4.18 -11.12 9.60
CA ALA A 83 3.83 -9.92 8.85
C ALA A 83 4.68 -8.73 9.32
N ARG A 84 5.46 -8.15 8.41
CA ARG A 84 6.30 -6.97 8.65
C ARG A 84 5.81 -5.82 7.80
N VAL A 85 5.70 -4.65 8.41
CA VAL A 85 5.42 -3.40 7.71
C VAL A 85 6.33 -2.30 8.20
N THR A 86 6.82 -1.46 7.30
CA THR A 86 7.84 -0.45 7.61
C THR A 86 7.59 0.87 6.90
N LEU A 87 7.92 1.97 7.57
CA LEU A 87 8.08 3.30 6.98
C LEU A 87 9.54 3.48 6.54
N LEU A 88 9.76 3.76 5.26
CA LEU A 88 11.07 3.94 4.66
C LEU A 88 11.28 5.38 4.19
N PRO A 89 12.46 5.98 4.45
CA PRO A 89 12.83 7.24 3.84
C PRO A 89 13.15 7.06 2.36
N LYS A 90 13.02 8.14 1.60
CA LYS A 90 13.37 8.23 0.19
C LYS A 90 14.52 9.20 -0.03
N THR A 91 15.42 8.85 -0.92
CA THR A 91 16.54 9.72 -1.33
C THR A 91 16.06 10.95 -2.10
N THR A 92 16.88 12.00 -2.11
CA THR A 92 16.70 13.16 -3.01
C THR A 92 17.89 13.20 -3.98
N PRO A 93 17.70 13.52 -5.27
CA PRO A 93 16.46 13.85 -5.97
C PRO A 93 15.70 12.63 -6.53
N THR A 94 16.31 11.43 -6.50
CA THR A 94 15.82 10.24 -7.21
C THR A 94 14.63 9.53 -6.55
N ARG A 95 14.26 9.91 -5.32
CA ARG A 95 13.11 9.35 -4.57
C ARG A 95 13.12 7.84 -4.41
N ARG A 96 14.31 7.23 -4.40
CA ARG A 96 14.46 5.78 -4.18
C ARG A 96 14.35 5.46 -2.71
N PHE A 97 13.81 4.30 -2.37
CA PHE A 97 13.81 3.84 -0.99
C PHE A 97 15.22 3.63 -0.47
N VAL A 98 15.44 4.09 0.76
CA VAL A 98 16.60 3.73 1.57
C VAL A 98 16.17 2.60 2.49
N TRP A 99 16.91 1.50 2.48
CA TRP A 99 16.63 0.27 3.23
C TRP A 99 16.98 0.38 4.72
N GLU A 100 16.64 1.52 5.32
CA GLU A 100 16.84 1.82 6.73
C GLU A 100 15.49 2.28 7.31
N PRO A 101 14.71 1.36 7.91
CA PRO A 101 13.40 1.68 8.42
C PRO A 101 13.42 2.73 9.53
N ALA A 102 12.65 3.81 9.36
CA ALA A 102 12.48 4.80 10.43
C ALA A 102 11.52 4.29 11.51
N LYS A 103 10.52 3.51 11.11
CA LYS A 103 9.57 2.82 11.99
C LYS A 103 9.15 1.50 11.36
N SER A 104 9.01 0.49 12.19
CA SER A 104 8.58 -0.84 11.78
C SER A 104 7.60 -1.42 12.78
N SER A 105 6.72 -2.26 12.29
CA SER A 105 5.88 -3.14 13.08
C SER A 105 6.00 -4.55 12.53
N THR A 106 6.16 -5.52 13.42
CA THR A 106 6.23 -6.93 13.07
C THR A 106 5.28 -7.70 13.97
N VAL A 107 4.44 -8.53 13.36
CA VAL A 107 3.52 -9.41 14.06
C VAL A 107 3.83 -10.83 13.61
N PHE A 108 3.98 -11.72 14.58
CA PHE A 108 4.20 -13.15 14.36
C PHE A 108 3.04 -13.92 14.98
N ASP A 109 2.58 -14.95 14.30
CA ASP A 109 1.63 -15.90 14.87
C ASP A 109 1.78 -17.28 14.24
N GLY A 110 1.37 -18.29 14.98
CA GLY A 110 1.28 -19.66 14.48
C GLY A 110 0.10 -20.37 15.09
N ARG A 111 -0.73 -21.00 14.25
CA ARG A 111 -1.88 -21.78 14.71
C ARG A 111 -2.07 -23.05 13.90
N PRO A 112 -2.63 -24.12 14.50
CA PRO A 112 -3.05 -25.29 13.75
C PRO A 112 -4.03 -24.90 12.64
N VAL A 113 -3.88 -25.52 11.47
CA VAL A 113 -4.77 -25.35 10.32
C VAL A 113 -5.12 -26.69 9.70
N THR A 114 -6.31 -26.76 9.10
CA THR A 114 -6.77 -27.93 8.36
C THR A 114 -6.72 -27.73 6.85
N THR A 115 -6.64 -26.48 6.39
CA THR A 115 -6.57 -26.12 4.97
C THR A 115 -5.55 -25.00 4.72
N PRO A 116 -4.96 -24.91 3.51
CA PRO A 116 -4.10 -23.78 3.14
C PRO A 116 -4.80 -22.41 3.21
N ALA A 117 -6.11 -22.37 2.95
CA ALA A 117 -6.89 -21.14 2.99
C ALA A 117 -6.94 -20.50 4.39
N GLU A 118 -6.96 -21.31 5.45
CA GLU A 118 -6.89 -20.80 6.84
C GLU A 118 -5.57 -20.09 7.15
N CYS A 119 -4.50 -20.48 6.45
CA CYS A 119 -3.18 -19.87 6.59
C CYS A 119 -3.12 -18.51 5.87
N GLY A 120 -3.72 -18.41 4.68
CA GLY A 120 -3.90 -17.11 4.00
C GLY A 120 -4.77 -16.13 4.80
N ALA A 121 -5.85 -16.63 5.43
CA ALA A 121 -6.67 -15.83 6.33
C ALA A 121 -5.88 -15.32 7.55
N LEU A 122 -5.06 -16.19 8.16
CA LEU A 122 -4.16 -15.78 9.25
C LEU A 122 -3.19 -14.70 8.77
N ALA A 123 -2.64 -14.85 7.56
CA ALA A 123 -1.70 -13.88 7.02
C ALA A 123 -2.31 -12.49 6.78
N GLN A 124 -3.54 -12.45 6.28
CA GLN A 124 -4.28 -11.21 6.12
C GLN A 124 -4.57 -10.55 7.48
N GLU A 125 -4.95 -11.33 8.49
CA GLU A 125 -5.19 -10.86 9.86
C GLU A 125 -3.92 -10.22 10.45
N ARG A 126 -2.78 -10.92 10.37
CA ARG A 126 -1.51 -10.44 10.94
C ARG A 126 -0.94 -9.25 10.17
N LEU A 127 -1.16 -9.17 8.85
CA LEU A 127 -0.87 -7.95 8.10
C LEU A 127 -1.67 -6.76 8.64
N LYS A 128 -2.98 -6.90 8.86
CA LYS A 128 -3.82 -5.83 9.40
C LYS A 128 -3.39 -5.40 10.80
N ASP A 129 -3.00 -6.34 11.65
CA ASP A 129 -2.48 -6.02 12.98
C ASP A 129 -1.15 -5.27 12.92
N ALA A 130 -0.23 -5.71 12.05
CA ALA A 130 1.04 -5.04 11.84
C ALA A 130 0.84 -3.60 11.34
N LEU A 131 -0.06 -3.41 10.38
CA LEU A 131 -0.47 -2.09 9.85
C LEU A 131 -1.07 -1.20 10.93
N ARG A 132 -2.03 -1.72 11.71
CA ARG A 132 -2.68 -0.97 12.79
C ARG A 132 -1.65 -0.47 13.81
N SER A 133 -0.73 -1.35 14.21
CA SER A 133 0.36 -1.03 15.13
C SER A 133 1.29 0.04 14.55
N LEU A 134 1.75 -0.12 13.30
CA LEU A 134 2.62 0.85 12.64
C LEU A 134 1.93 2.22 12.55
N VAL A 135 0.74 2.29 11.94
CA VAL A 135 0.02 3.54 11.74
C VAL A 135 -0.26 4.22 13.08
N SER A 136 -0.70 3.47 14.09
CA SER A 136 -0.90 4.00 15.43
C SER A 136 0.39 4.62 16.00
N SER A 137 1.55 4.03 15.75
CA SER A 137 2.85 4.57 16.22
C SER A 137 3.28 5.83 15.47
N LEU A 138 2.82 6.02 14.23
CA LEU A 138 3.15 7.16 13.39
C LEU A 138 2.27 8.39 13.72
N VAL A 139 1.02 8.15 14.12
CA VAL A 139 0.03 9.23 14.33
C VAL A 139 -0.28 9.52 15.79
N LYS A 140 0.18 8.73 16.77
CA LYS A 140 -0.04 9.06 18.19
C LYS A 140 0.94 10.10 18.75
N ASN A 141 1.91 10.54 17.95
CA ASN A 141 2.81 11.65 18.29
C ASN A 141 2.14 13.01 18.07
#